data_AF-A0A959IFS5-F1
#
_entry.id   AF-A0A959IFS5-F1
#
_cell.length_a   1.000
_cell.length_b   1.000
_cell.length_c   1.000
_cell.angle_alpha   90.00
_cell.angle_beta   90.00
_cell.angle_gamma   90.00
#
_symmetry.space_group_name_H-M   'P 1'
#
loop_
_entity.id
_entity.type
_entity.pdbx_description
1 polymer ?
#
loop_
_entity_poly.entity_id
_entity_poly.type
_entity_poly.pdbx_seq_one_letter_code
_entity_poly.pdbx_strand_id
1 'polypeptide(L)'
;MKQLFLFMSLGLFLLCSTPLNSQSKPPASNGKMAKLTSATAVRGKTKTPPKDKKMGLDAMRRPETIENDNVAAAYDQLDSKNWGDAIDNLDDYAESDADAAFGLGYAYAQNEQPDKAIEAYQHVLELDESNTDALYELAEVLREQGRYQEAEEKFLALLEIDPMDIFAWYELGYIYLETGFNEDAAECFEAILDIDESDADALYELSRLAAIDEDIDLALDYLERALESGFDDEEFIREDPDLENLLDTERFDELMEQYFR
;
A
#
# COMPACT_ATOMS: atom_id res chain seq x y z
N MET A 1 -37.62 29.84 -58.90
CA MET A 1 -37.16 28.71 -59.72
C MET A 1 -36.04 27.99 -58.98
N LYS A 2 -36.22 26.70 -58.66
CA LYS A 2 -35.23 25.63 -58.38
C LYS A 2 -34.15 25.92 -57.30
N GLN A 3 -34.26 25.38 -56.07
CA GLN A 3 -33.70 24.09 -55.62
C GLN A 3 -32.40 23.64 -56.32
N LEU A 4 -31.29 23.50 -55.59
CA LEU A 4 -30.60 22.21 -55.36
C LEU A 4 -29.45 22.32 -54.33
N PHE A 5 -29.29 21.24 -53.57
CA PHE A 5 -28.35 20.91 -52.50
C PHE A 5 -26.86 21.01 -52.87
N LEU A 6 -26.00 21.28 -51.87
CA LEU A 6 -24.77 20.50 -51.66
C LEU A 6 -24.41 20.46 -50.17
N PHE A 7 -24.38 19.24 -49.64
CA PHE A 7 -23.74 18.87 -48.37
C PHE A 7 -22.22 18.99 -48.52
N MET A 8 -21.54 19.62 -47.56
CA MET A 8 -20.18 19.22 -47.18
C MET A 8 -20.11 19.12 -45.67
N SER A 9 -19.77 17.92 -45.24
CA SER A 9 -19.49 17.48 -43.89
C SER A 9 -18.09 17.88 -43.43
N LEU A 10 -17.88 17.67 -42.12
CA LEU A 10 -16.63 17.36 -41.43
C LEU A 10 -15.82 18.54 -40.85
N GLY A 11 -15.68 18.52 -39.53
CA GLY A 11 -14.76 19.36 -38.77
C GLY A 11 -15.10 19.56 -37.30
N LEU A 12 -15.99 18.78 -36.69
CA LEU A 12 -16.13 18.74 -35.23
C LEU A 12 -14.94 17.95 -34.67
N PHE A 13 -13.94 18.65 -34.14
CA PHE A 13 -12.89 18.03 -33.33
C PHE A 13 -13.55 17.55 -32.02
N LEU A 14 -14.02 16.30 -32.03
CA LEU A 14 -14.18 15.54 -30.80
C LEU A 14 -12.76 15.34 -30.24
N LEU A 15 -12.45 16.00 -29.14
CA LEU A 15 -11.48 15.47 -28.19
C LEU A 15 -12.10 14.18 -27.67
N CYS A 16 -11.68 13.07 -28.28
CA CYS A 16 -11.98 11.75 -27.80
C CYS A 16 -11.20 11.60 -26.48
N SER A 17 -11.88 11.80 -25.35
CA SER A 17 -11.48 11.20 -24.08
C SER A 17 -11.61 9.69 -24.29
N THR A 18 -10.52 9.06 -24.70
CA THR A 18 -10.43 7.60 -24.66
C THR A 18 -10.47 7.20 -23.19
N PRO A 19 -11.42 6.36 -22.76
CA PRO A 19 -11.33 5.77 -21.44
C PRO A 19 -10.05 4.93 -21.37
N LEU A 20 -9.29 5.06 -20.29
CA LEU A 20 -8.30 4.05 -19.91
C LEU A 20 -9.08 2.75 -19.67
N ASN A 21 -9.22 1.92 -20.70
CA ASN A 21 -9.49 0.51 -20.50
C ASN A 21 -9.00 -0.30 -21.70
N SER A 22 -7.81 -0.88 -21.57
CA SER A 22 -7.48 -2.22 -22.08
C SER A 22 -6.05 -2.60 -21.67
N GLN A 23 -5.72 -2.58 -20.38
CA GLN A 23 -4.64 -3.44 -19.91
C GLN A 23 -5.26 -4.84 -19.87
N SER A 24 -4.92 -5.67 -20.86
CA SER A 24 -5.19 -7.10 -20.79
C SER A 24 -4.62 -7.65 -19.49
N LYS A 25 -5.43 -8.36 -18.68
CA LYS A 25 -5.03 -9.05 -17.44
C LYS A 25 -3.63 -9.68 -17.65
N PRO A 26 -2.56 -9.18 -17.01
CA PRO A 26 -1.26 -9.84 -17.09
C PRO A 26 -1.41 -11.26 -16.51
N PRO A 27 -0.61 -12.23 -16.97
CA PRO A 27 -0.78 -13.61 -16.56
C PRO A 27 -0.41 -13.78 -15.07
N ALA A 28 -1.42 -13.98 -14.23
CA ALA A 28 -1.40 -14.60 -12.91
C ALA A 28 -0.25 -14.19 -11.95
N SER A 29 -0.46 -13.09 -11.22
CA SER A 29 0.01 -12.91 -9.83
C SER A 29 -0.27 -14.16 -8.96
N ASN A 30 -1.34 -14.90 -9.27
CA ASN A 30 -1.90 -16.02 -8.51
C ASN A 30 -0.89 -17.11 -8.11
N GLY A 31 0.22 -17.28 -8.85
CA GLY A 31 1.23 -18.30 -8.53
C GLY A 31 2.21 -17.89 -7.42
N LYS A 32 2.49 -16.59 -7.29
CA LYS A 32 3.36 -16.03 -6.24
C LYS A 32 2.52 -15.68 -5.01
N MET A 33 1.41 -14.96 -5.21
CA MET A 33 0.45 -14.61 -4.15
C MET A 33 0.00 -15.86 -3.37
N ALA A 34 -0.48 -16.90 -4.04
CA ALA A 34 -0.93 -18.13 -3.36
C ALA A 34 0.17 -18.85 -2.55
N LYS A 35 1.45 -18.70 -2.92
CA LYS A 35 2.55 -19.26 -2.12
C LYS A 35 2.80 -18.43 -0.87
N LEU A 36 2.75 -17.11 -1.00
CA LEU A 36 2.93 -16.18 0.11
C LEU A 36 1.78 -16.32 1.12
N THR A 37 0.53 -16.32 0.67
CA THR A 37 -0.64 -16.51 1.54
C THR A 37 -0.67 -17.91 2.18
N SER A 38 -0.19 -18.96 1.49
CA SER A 38 -0.01 -20.26 2.14
C SER A 38 1.07 -20.24 3.24
N ALA A 39 2.11 -19.43 3.06
CA ALA A 39 3.17 -19.27 4.06
C ALA A 39 2.69 -18.45 5.26
N THR A 40 1.77 -17.49 5.05
CA THR A 40 1.17 -16.72 6.15
C THR A 40 0.29 -17.61 7.03
N ALA A 41 -0.65 -18.34 6.43
CA ALA A 41 -1.56 -19.25 7.13
C ALA A 41 -0.84 -20.33 7.98
N VAL A 42 0.36 -20.77 7.56
CA VAL A 42 1.18 -21.72 8.32
C VAL A 42 1.89 -21.05 9.49
N ARG A 43 2.39 -19.82 9.33
CA ARG A 43 3.18 -19.10 10.35
C ARG A 43 2.31 -18.36 11.38
N GLY A 44 1.19 -17.75 10.97
CA GLY A 44 0.28 -16.98 11.83
C GLY A 44 -0.25 -17.76 13.03
N LYS A 45 -0.45 -19.07 12.88
CA LYS A 45 -0.86 -19.98 13.98
C LYS A 45 0.18 -20.15 15.10
N THR A 46 1.38 -19.62 14.95
CA THR A 46 2.51 -19.90 15.86
C THR A 46 3.17 -18.68 16.49
N LYS A 47 2.83 -17.46 16.06
CA LYS A 47 3.45 -16.22 16.57
C LYS A 47 2.47 -15.07 16.63
N THR A 48 2.46 -14.36 17.75
CA THR A 48 1.89 -13.00 17.84
C THR A 48 2.79 -12.03 17.06
N PRO A 49 2.21 -11.11 16.26
CA PRO A 49 2.98 -10.10 15.55
C PRO A 49 3.79 -9.21 16.53
N PRO A 50 4.96 -8.69 16.12
CA PRO A 50 5.74 -7.80 16.96
C PRO A 50 4.95 -6.53 17.24
N LYS A 51 4.71 -6.23 18.54
CA LYS A 51 3.95 -5.07 19.01
C LYS A 51 4.57 -3.71 18.63
N ASP A 52 5.79 -3.72 18.13
CA ASP A 52 6.60 -2.53 17.89
C ASP A 52 6.53 -2.04 16.43
N LYS A 53 5.86 -2.79 15.55
CA LYS A 53 5.51 -2.30 14.21
C LYS A 53 4.30 -1.39 14.35
N LYS A 54 4.57 -0.14 14.73
CA LYS A 54 3.55 0.88 14.91
C LYS A 54 3.08 1.37 13.53
N MET A 55 1.77 1.44 13.32
CA MET A 55 1.06 1.91 12.13
C MET A 55 1.23 3.43 11.90
N GLY A 56 2.46 3.92 11.96
CA GLY A 56 2.80 5.32 11.78
C GLY A 56 3.85 5.45 10.70
N LEU A 57 3.42 5.88 9.51
CA LEU A 57 4.19 6.37 8.36
C LEU A 57 5.19 7.51 8.69
N ASP A 58 5.45 7.79 9.97
CA ASP A 58 6.15 8.99 10.46
C ASP A 58 7.53 8.72 11.05
N ALA A 59 7.99 7.47 11.12
CA ALA A 59 9.31 7.16 11.64
C ALA A 59 10.04 6.15 10.77
N MET A 60 10.98 6.65 9.96
CA MET A 60 12.09 5.86 9.44
C MET A 60 12.61 4.93 10.54
N ARG A 61 12.69 3.63 10.27
CA ARG A 61 13.30 2.71 11.21
C ARG A 61 14.80 3.01 11.27
N ARG A 62 15.23 3.67 12.35
CA ARG A 62 16.65 3.89 12.63
C ARG A 62 17.32 2.52 12.83
N PRO A 63 18.46 2.24 12.16
CA PRO A 63 19.25 1.05 12.44
C PRO A 63 19.59 0.97 13.93
N GLU A 64 19.47 -0.22 14.53
CA GLU A 64 19.74 -0.42 15.96
C GLU A 64 21.18 -0.06 16.33
N THR A 65 22.10 -0.28 15.39
CA THR A 65 23.52 0.04 15.52
C THR A 65 24.00 0.65 14.21
N ILE A 66 24.57 1.86 14.29
CA ILE A 66 25.30 2.48 13.18
C ILE A 66 26.77 2.52 13.61
N GLU A 67 27.63 1.78 12.93
CA GLU A 67 29.04 1.65 13.33
C GLU A 67 29.84 2.93 13.07
N ASN A 68 29.45 3.70 12.07
CA ASN A 68 30.13 4.92 11.68
C ASN A 68 29.56 6.13 12.43
N ASP A 69 30.36 6.73 13.33
CA ASP A 69 29.97 7.89 14.14
C ASP A 69 29.46 9.08 13.30
N ASN A 70 29.98 9.27 12.08
CA ASN A 70 29.52 10.36 11.20
C ASN A 70 28.16 10.06 10.60
N VAL A 71 27.90 8.81 10.20
CA VAL A 71 26.57 8.36 9.76
C VAL A 71 25.60 8.45 10.92
N ALA A 72 25.98 8.01 12.12
CA ALA A 72 25.14 8.11 13.31
C ALA A 72 24.75 9.56 13.63
N ALA A 73 25.69 10.51 13.48
CA ALA A 73 25.41 11.94 13.65
C ALA A 73 24.50 12.52 12.56
N ALA A 74 24.61 12.03 11.32
CA ALA A 74 23.71 12.43 10.24
C ALA A 74 22.28 11.91 10.46
N TYR A 75 22.11 10.75 11.09
CA TYR A 75 20.77 10.28 11.50
C TYR A 75 20.08 11.21 12.52
N ASP A 76 20.84 11.85 13.42
CA ASP A 76 20.26 12.86 14.32
C ASP A 76 19.75 14.10 13.55
N GLN A 77 20.29 14.36 12.35
CA GLN A 77 19.81 15.40 11.43
C GLN A 77 18.52 14.96 10.72
N LEU A 78 18.39 13.68 10.37
CA LEU A 78 17.13 13.09 9.87
C LEU A 78 16.03 13.23 10.92
N ASP A 79 16.31 12.86 12.17
CA ASP A 79 15.38 13.00 13.31
C ASP A 79 14.94 14.47 13.50
N SER A 80 15.85 15.41 13.21
CA SER A 80 15.60 16.86 13.29
C SER A 80 14.97 17.45 12.02
N LYS A 81 14.64 16.63 11.02
CA LYS A 81 14.11 17.03 9.71
C LYS A 81 15.01 18.01 8.94
N ASN A 82 16.33 17.93 9.18
CA ASN A 82 17.33 18.74 8.50
C ASN A 82 17.89 17.98 7.30
N TRP A 83 17.06 17.83 6.27
CA TRP A 83 17.34 16.95 5.13
C TRP A 83 18.57 17.35 4.33
N GLY A 84 18.81 18.65 4.15
CA GLY A 84 19.97 19.15 3.40
C GLY A 84 21.29 18.76 4.05
N ASP A 85 21.43 19.04 5.34
CA ASP A 85 22.65 18.66 6.07
C ASP A 85 22.81 17.14 6.14
N ALA A 86 21.71 16.40 6.31
CA ALA A 86 21.75 14.94 6.32
C ALA A 86 22.26 14.38 4.98
N ILE A 87 21.76 14.91 3.86
CA ILE A 87 22.22 14.53 2.51
C ILE A 87 23.72 14.78 2.38
N ASP A 88 24.19 15.99 2.70
CA ASP A 88 25.59 16.37 2.56
C ASP A 88 26.52 15.48 3.42
N ASN A 89 26.06 15.04 4.60
CA ASN A 89 26.86 14.23 5.51
C ASN A 89 26.78 12.72 5.26
N LEU A 90 25.77 12.24 4.53
CA LEU A 90 25.59 10.82 4.19
C LEU A 90 26.19 10.45 2.84
N ASP A 91 26.21 11.38 1.88
CA ASP A 91 26.66 11.14 0.49
C ASP A 91 28.07 10.55 0.42
N ASP A 92 29.00 11.04 1.25
CA ASP A 92 30.39 10.58 1.31
C ASP A 92 30.55 9.10 1.72
N TYR A 93 29.54 8.51 2.35
CA TYR A 93 29.59 7.14 2.89
C TYR A 93 28.69 6.15 2.13
N ALA A 94 27.65 6.67 1.46
CA ALA A 94 26.58 5.87 0.86
C ALA A 94 27.07 4.79 -0.11
N GLU A 95 28.18 4.99 -0.84
CA GLU A 95 28.72 3.99 -1.79
C GLU A 95 29.17 2.66 -1.11
N SER A 96 29.47 2.69 0.20
CA SER A 96 30.06 1.54 0.90
C SER A 96 29.36 1.16 2.20
N ASP A 97 28.38 1.96 2.62
CA ASP A 97 27.69 1.83 3.89
C ASP A 97 26.17 1.84 3.62
N ALA A 98 25.54 0.69 3.85
CA ALA A 98 24.12 0.49 3.59
C ALA A 98 23.23 1.35 4.49
N ASP A 99 23.65 1.62 5.74
CA ASP A 99 22.92 2.52 6.63
C ASP A 99 23.01 3.95 6.10
N ALA A 100 24.19 4.36 5.61
CA ALA A 100 24.34 5.68 5.01
C ALA A 100 23.49 5.84 3.74
N ALA A 101 23.49 4.85 2.85
CA ALA A 101 22.67 4.83 1.65
C ALA A 101 21.17 4.85 1.97
N PHE A 102 20.73 4.10 2.99
CA PHE A 102 19.34 4.07 3.42
C PHE A 102 18.90 5.43 3.97
N GLY A 103 19.70 6.03 4.86
CA GLY A 103 19.45 7.38 5.35
C GLY A 103 19.43 8.44 4.26
N LEU A 104 20.30 8.30 3.26
CA LEU A 104 20.34 9.19 2.10
C LEU A 104 19.06 9.06 1.26
N GLY A 105 18.58 7.83 1.04
CA GLY A 105 17.32 7.56 0.37
C GLY A 105 16.14 8.22 1.07
N TYR A 106 16.05 8.06 2.39
CA TYR A 106 15.01 8.68 3.21
C TYR A 106 15.08 10.21 3.14
N ALA A 107 16.27 10.80 3.28
CA ALA A 107 16.46 12.25 3.19
C ALA A 107 16.03 12.80 1.82
N TYR A 108 16.34 12.09 0.74
CA TYR A 108 15.91 12.48 -0.61
C TYR A 108 14.41 12.39 -0.79
N ALA A 109 13.75 11.34 -0.28
CA ALA A 109 12.29 11.19 -0.34
C ALA A 109 11.60 12.36 0.39
N GLN A 110 12.03 12.64 1.63
CA GLN A 110 11.48 13.74 2.44
C GLN A 110 11.79 15.13 1.88
N ASN A 111 12.81 15.26 1.02
CA ASN A 111 13.21 16.50 0.37
C ASN A 111 12.71 16.60 -1.08
N GLU A 112 11.61 15.90 -1.41
CA GLU A 112 10.93 15.93 -2.71
C GLU A 112 11.85 15.59 -3.90
N GLN A 113 12.83 14.70 -3.68
CA GLN A 113 13.77 14.21 -4.70
C GLN A 113 13.61 12.70 -4.92
N PRO A 114 12.46 12.24 -5.46
CA PRO A 114 12.10 10.82 -5.53
C PRO A 114 13.07 10.00 -6.40
N ASP A 115 13.56 10.54 -7.51
CA ASP A 115 14.50 9.83 -8.38
C ASP A 115 15.80 9.47 -7.66
N LYS A 116 16.32 10.38 -6.82
CA LYS A 116 17.53 10.13 -6.03
C LYS A 116 17.26 9.20 -4.86
N ALA A 117 16.07 9.27 -4.27
CA ALA A 117 15.66 8.32 -3.24
C ALA A 117 15.65 6.88 -3.79
N ILE A 118 15.10 6.70 -4.98
CA ILE A 118 15.09 5.42 -5.70
C ILE A 118 16.51 4.91 -5.94
N GLU A 119 17.42 5.75 -6.45
CA GLU A 119 18.82 5.39 -6.67
C GLU A 119 19.50 4.94 -5.37
N ALA A 120 19.30 5.69 -4.28
CA ALA A 120 19.90 5.37 -2.98
C ALA A 120 19.34 4.06 -2.38
N TYR A 121 18.03 3.83 -2.41
CA TYR A 121 17.45 2.57 -1.94
C TYR A 121 17.82 1.37 -2.81
N GLN A 122 17.92 1.55 -4.13
CA GLN A 122 18.46 0.51 -5.01
C GLN A 122 19.89 0.14 -4.62
N HIS A 123 20.70 1.12 -4.24
CA HIS A 123 22.06 0.87 -3.78
C HIS A 123 22.10 0.12 -2.44
N VAL A 124 21.18 0.39 -1.51
CA VAL A 124 21.03 -0.45 -0.30
C VAL A 124 20.80 -1.90 -0.68
N LEU A 125 19.94 -2.16 -1.68
CA LEU A 125 19.64 -3.52 -2.16
C LEU A 125 20.78 -4.16 -2.97
N GLU A 126 21.72 -3.38 -3.50
CA GLU A 126 22.96 -3.90 -4.08
C GLU A 126 23.94 -4.39 -2.99
N LEU A 127 23.94 -3.72 -1.84
CA LEU A 127 24.76 -4.08 -0.67
C LEU A 127 24.14 -5.22 0.14
N ASP A 128 22.82 -5.22 0.29
CA ASP A 128 22.01 -6.24 0.96
C ASP A 128 20.67 -6.44 0.24
N GLU A 129 20.62 -7.46 -0.62
CA GLU A 129 19.43 -7.81 -1.39
C GLU A 129 18.22 -8.22 -0.52
N SER A 130 18.44 -8.54 0.75
CA SER A 130 17.43 -9.02 1.69
C SER A 130 16.92 -7.94 2.66
N ASN A 131 17.35 -6.69 2.48
CA ASN A 131 16.96 -5.58 3.34
C ASN A 131 15.48 -5.22 3.11
N THR A 132 14.61 -5.69 4.01
CA THR A 132 13.16 -5.49 3.92
C THR A 132 12.75 -4.04 4.08
N ASP A 133 13.48 -3.26 4.89
CA ASP A 133 13.18 -1.84 5.09
C ASP A 133 13.44 -1.06 3.79
N ALA A 134 14.55 -1.34 3.09
CA ALA A 134 14.85 -0.73 1.79
C ALA A 134 13.88 -1.18 0.69
N LEU A 135 13.44 -2.44 0.71
CA LEU A 135 12.39 -2.91 -0.21
C LEU A 135 11.07 -2.15 0.00
N TYR A 136 10.67 -1.95 1.26
CA TYR A 136 9.45 -1.21 1.61
C TYR A 136 9.52 0.24 1.14
N GLU A 137 10.55 0.98 1.56
CA GLU A 137 10.69 2.40 1.24
C GLU A 137 10.84 2.65 -0.27
N LEU A 138 11.58 1.78 -0.97
CA LEU A 138 11.65 1.84 -2.43
C LEU A 138 10.27 1.62 -3.07
N ALA A 139 9.49 0.66 -2.57
CA ALA A 139 8.16 0.39 -3.08
C ALA A 139 7.21 1.58 -2.86
N GLU A 140 7.26 2.20 -1.70
CA GLU A 140 6.46 3.39 -1.38
C GLU A 140 6.80 4.57 -2.30
N VAL A 141 8.08 4.90 -2.46
CA VAL A 141 8.49 5.99 -3.38
C VAL A 141 8.06 5.67 -4.82
N LEU A 142 8.14 4.40 -5.25
CA LEU A 142 7.66 3.98 -6.57
C LEU A 142 6.13 4.12 -6.70
N ARG A 143 5.36 3.74 -5.68
CA ARG A 143 3.90 3.87 -5.63
C ARG A 143 3.47 5.33 -5.71
N GLU A 144 4.10 6.21 -4.94
CA GLU A 144 3.85 7.66 -4.97
C GLU A 144 4.16 8.29 -6.35
N GLN A 145 5.13 7.72 -7.08
CA GLN A 145 5.42 8.11 -8.47
C GLN A 145 4.47 7.49 -9.51
N GLY A 146 3.47 6.70 -9.08
CA GLY A 146 2.54 5.97 -9.95
C GLY A 146 3.18 4.78 -10.68
N ARG A 147 4.37 4.33 -10.25
CA ARG A 147 5.10 3.19 -10.82
C ARG A 147 4.65 1.88 -10.15
N TYR A 148 3.34 1.63 -10.18
CA TYR A 148 2.67 0.57 -9.43
C TYR A 148 3.25 -0.82 -9.66
N GLN A 149 3.57 -1.19 -10.91
CA GLN A 149 4.13 -2.50 -11.21
C GLN A 149 5.51 -2.71 -10.55
N GLU A 150 6.33 -1.66 -10.51
CA GLU A 150 7.64 -1.76 -9.88
C GLU A 150 7.52 -1.78 -8.35
N ALA A 151 6.57 -1.04 -7.78
CA ALA A 151 6.25 -1.10 -6.36
C ALA A 151 5.75 -2.50 -5.94
N GLU A 152 4.83 -3.09 -6.71
CA GLU A 152 4.33 -4.46 -6.53
C GLU A 152 5.49 -5.47 -6.49
N GLU A 153 6.44 -5.38 -7.43
CA GLU A 153 7.61 -6.26 -7.45
C GLU A 153 8.45 -6.16 -6.15
N LYS A 154 8.58 -4.97 -5.56
CA LYS A 154 9.33 -4.75 -4.32
C LYS A 154 8.57 -5.23 -3.09
N PHE A 155 7.27 -4.96 -2.98
CA PHE A 155 6.45 -5.51 -1.91
C PHE A 155 6.38 -7.03 -1.95
N LEU A 156 6.24 -7.63 -3.13
CA LEU A 156 6.29 -9.10 -3.28
C LEU A 156 7.66 -9.67 -2.87
N ALA A 157 8.76 -9.01 -3.24
CA ALA A 157 10.10 -9.44 -2.80
C ALA A 157 10.26 -9.34 -1.27
N LEU A 158 9.72 -8.30 -0.65
CA LEU A 158 9.69 -8.16 0.80
C LEU A 158 8.92 -9.32 1.43
N LEU A 159 7.71 -9.60 0.95
CA LEU A 159 6.85 -10.66 1.47
C LEU A 159 7.43 -12.08 1.24
N GLU A 160 8.26 -12.26 0.20
CA GLU A 160 9.05 -13.50 0.01
C GLU A 160 10.06 -13.71 1.16
N ILE A 161 10.59 -12.63 1.76
CA ILE A 161 11.53 -12.66 2.89
C ILE A 161 10.77 -12.72 4.22
N ASP A 162 9.84 -11.78 4.44
CA ASP A 162 8.98 -11.71 5.62
C ASP A 162 7.49 -11.74 5.25
N PRO A 163 6.88 -12.94 5.13
CA PRO A 163 5.45 -13.05 4.84
C PRO A 163 4.57 -12.58 6.01
N MET A 164 5.12 -12.29 7.19
CA MET A 164 4.36 -11.78 8.35
C MET A 164 4.28 -10.26 8.40
N ASP A 165 4.78 -9.59 7.36
CA ASP A 165 4.72 -8.14 7.26
C ASP A 165 3.31 -7.66 6.88
N ILE A 166 2.49 -7.35 7.89
CA ILE A 166 1.14 -6.80 7.72
C ILE A 166 1.14 -5.51 6.90
N PHE A 167 2.14 -4.63 7.07
CA PHE A 167 2.18 -3.36 6.33
C PHE A 167 2.45 -3.58 4.84
N ALA A 168 3.36 -4.49 4.49
CA ALA A 168 3.59 -4.83 3.09
C ALA A 168 2.35 -5.46 2.44
N TRP A 169 1.55 -6.23 3.19
CA TRP A 169 0.25 -6.73 2.71
C TRP A 169 -0.76 -5.60 2.48
N TYR A 170 -0.83 -4.63 3.40
CA TYR A 170 -1.67 -3.45 3.23
C TYR A 170 -1.33 -2.66 1.97
N GLU A 171 -0.06 -2.27 1.83
CA GLU A 171 0.37 -1.46 0.67
C GLU A 171 0.16 -2.19 -0.65
N LEU A 172 0.41 -3.51 -0.67
CA LEU A 172 0.13 -4.33 -1.85
C LEU A 172 -1.39 -4.40 -2.15
N GLY A 173 -2.22 -4.55 -1.12
CA GLY A 173 -3.68 -4.49 -1.24
C GLY A 173 -4.17 -3.16 -1.82
N TYR A 174 -3.65 -2.03 -1.32
CA TYR A 174 -3.97 -0.70 -1.84
C TYR A 174 -3.49 -0.49 -3.28
N ILE A 175 -2.29 -0.98 -3.63
CA ILE A 175 -1.83 -0.97 -5.04
C ILE A 175 -2.83 -1.70 -5.93
N TYR A 176 -3.33 -2.86 -5.50
CA TYR A 176 -4.32 -3.61 -6.28
C TYR A 176 -5.68 -2.91 -6.36
N LEU A 177 -6.14 -2.25 -5.29
CA LEU A 177 -7.34 -1.40 -5.34
C LEU A 177 -7.17 -0.25 -6.35
N GLU A 178 -6.06 0.48 -6.27
CA GLU A 178 -5.77 1.61 -7.17
C GLU A 178 -5.66 1.19 -8.65
N THR A 179 -5.23 -0.05 -8.89
CA THR A 179 -5.09 -0.61 -10.24
C THR A 179 -6.29 -1.45 -10.70
N GLY A 180 -7.31 -1.61 -9.86
CA GLY A 180 -8.58 -2.27 -10.16
C GLY A 180 -8.56 -3.81 -10.09
N PHE A 181 -7.57 -4.39 -9.40
CA PHE A 181 -7.44 -5.83 -9.16
C PHE A 181 -8.07 -6.24 -7.82
N ASN A 182 -9.39 -6.07 -7.69
CA ASN A 182 -10.12 -6.29 -6.43
C ASN A 182 -9.96 -7.73 -5.87
N GLU A 183 -9.87 -8.75 -6.73
CA GLU A 183 -9.62 -10.14 -6.30
C GLU A 183 -8.26 -10.26 -5.59
N ASP A 184 -7.20 -9.69 -6.17
CA ASP A 184 -5.86 -9.73 -5.60
C ASP A 184 -5.75 -8.86 -4.34
N ALA A 185 -6.49 -7.74 -4.28
CA ALA A 185 -6.61 -6.93 -3.06
C ALA A 185 -7.25 -7.71 -1.90
N ALA A 186 -8.34 -8.45 -2.17
CA ALA A 186 -8.98 -9.30 -1.18
C ALA A 186 -8.00 -10.36 -0.64
N GLU A 187 -7.23 -11.01 -1.51
CA GLU A 187 -6.21 -11.98 -1.09
C GLU A 187 -5.16 -11.34 -0.15
N CYS A 188 -4.77 -10.08 -0.37
CA CYS A 188 -3.87 -9.36 0.53
C CYS A 188 -4.49 -9.13 1.92
N PHE A 189 -5.72 -8.61 1.99
CA PHE A 189 -6.38 -8.34 3.26
C PHE A 189 -6.74 -9.63 4.01
N GLU A 190 -7.12 -10.70 3.31
CA GLU A 190 -7.26 -12.03 3.91
C GLU A 190 -5.94 -12.56 4.49
N ALA A 191 -4.80 -12.30 3.82
CA ALA A 191 -3.49 -12.67 4.34
C ALA A 191 -3.15 -11.93 5.64
N ILE A 192 -3.64 -10.69 5.84
CA ILE A 192 -3.54 -9.97 7.10
C ILE A 192 -4.37 -10.67 8.17
N LEU A 193 -5.60 -11.09 7.86
CA LEU A 193 -6.46 -11.83 8.80
C LEU A 193 -5.92 -13.21 9.18
N ASP A 194 -5.10 -13.84 8.33
CA ASP A 194 -4.35 -15.05 8.67
C ASP A 194 -3.25 -14.80 9.72
N ILE A 195 -2.78 -13.56 9.86
CA ILE A 195 -1.75 -13.12 10.82
C ILE A 195 -2.40 -12.55 12.09
N ASP A 196 -3.37 -11.66 11.92
CA ASP A 196 -4.17 -11.03 12.96
C ASP A 196 -5.66 -11.07 12.58
N GLU A 197 -6.39 -12.04 13.14
CA GLU A 197 -7.81 -12.28 12.85
C GLU A 197 -8.73 -11.11 13.26
N SER A 198 -8.22 -10.20 14.08
CA SER A 198 -8.90 -9.03 14.64
C SER A 198 -8.37 -7.71 14.08
N ASP A 199 -7.67 -7.74 12.94
CA ASP A 199 -7.26 -6.50 12.28
C ASP A 199 -8.50 -5.79 11.72
N ALA A 200 -8.90 -4.71 12.39
CA ALA A 200 -10.16 -4.00 12.16
C ALA A 200 -10.19 -3.32 10.78
N ASP A 201 -9.04 -2.78 10.34
CA ASP A 201 -8.92 -2.08 9.06
C ASP A 201 -9.00 -3.08 7.90
N ALA A 202 -8.36 -4.25 8.01
CA ALA A 202 -8.42 -5.29 6.99
C ALA A 202 -9.84 -5.88 6.86
N LEU A 203 -10.55 -6.05 7.98
CA LEU A 203 -11.95 -6.45 7.97
C LEU A 203 -12.83 -5.41 7.29
N TYR A 204 -12.59 -4.12 7.53
CA TYR A 204 -13.32 -3.05 6.88
C TYR A 204 -13.07 -3.01 5.36
N GLU A 205 -11.81 -3.14 4.92
CA GLU A 205 -11.48 -3.21 3.49
C GLU A 205 -12.12 -4.43 2.81
N LEU A 206 -12.18 -5.59 3.48
CA LEU A 206 -12.90 -6.76 2.98
C LEU A 206 -14.43 -6.54 2.92
N SER A 207 -15.01 -5.79 3.86
CA SER A 207 -16.41 -5.38 3.78
C SER A 207 -16.67 -4.53 2.53
N ARG A 208 -15.82 -3.54 2.26
CA ARG A 208 -15.93 -2.70 1.05
C ARG A 208 -15.82 -3.53 -0.22
N LEU A 209 -14.83 -4.42 -0.29
CA LEU A 209 -14.64 -5.31 -1.44
C LEU A 209 -15.84 -6.24 -1.69
N ALA A 210 -16.40 -6.82 -0.63
CA ALA A 210 -17.60 -7.66 -0.73
C ALA A 210 -18.84 -6.84 -1.15
N ALA A 211 -18.97 -5.60 -0.67
CA ALA A 211 -20.04 -4.70 -1.07
C ALA A 211 -19.94 -4.33 -2.56
N ILE A 212 -18.72 -4.08 -3.07
CA ILE A 212 -18.46 -3.85 -4.50
C ILE A 212 -18.83 -5.08 -5.35
N ASP A 213 -18.61 -6.29 -4.83
CA ASP A 213 -19.00 -7.55 -5.49
C ASP A 213 -20.52 -7.88 -5.35
N GLU A 214 -21.29 -6.98 -4.73
CA GLU A 214 -22.71 -7.13 -4.42
C GLU A 214 -23.04 -8.30 -3.47
N ASP A 215 -22.06 -8.85 -2.76
CA ASP A 215 -22.27 -9.84 -1.69
C ASP A 215 -22.58 -9.13 -0.36
N ILE A 216 -23.82 -8.65 -0.26
CA ILE A 216 -24.32 -7.87 0.89
C ILE A 216 -24.20 -8.61 2.22
N ASP A 217 -24.46 -9.93 2.21
CA ASP A 217 -24.41 -10.73 3.44
C ASP A 217 -22.96 -10.83 3.93
N LEU A 218 -22.01 -11.09 3.03
CA LEU A 218 -20.59 -11.17 3.36
C LEU A 218 -20.02 -9.80 3.77
N ALA A 219 -20.43 -8.73 3.10
CA ALA A 219 -20.02 -7.37 3.45
C ALA A 219 -20.44 -7.02 4.89
N LEU A 220 -21.71 -7.30 5.25
CA LEU A 220 -22.21 -7.06 6.60
C LEU A 220 -21.54 -7.95 7.66
N ASP A 221 -21.18 -9.19 7.31
CA ASP A 221 -20.40 -10.07 8.20
C ASP A 221 -19.00 -9.49 8.49
N TYR A 222 -18.32 -8.97 7.46
CA TYR A 222 -17.02 -8.32 7.64
C TYR A 222 -17.14 -6.99 8.40
N LEU A 223 -18.15 -6.18 8.10
CA LEU A 223 -18.39 -4.92 8.80
C LEU A 223 -18.66 -5.14 10.30
N GLU A 224 -19.50 -6.11 10.64
CA GLU A 224 -19.76 -6.48 12.04
C GLU A 224 -18.47 -6.85 12.76
N ARG A 225 -17.64 -7.70 12.15
CA ARG A 225 -16.34 -8.09 12.72
C ARG A 225 -15.36 -6.91 12.84
N ALA A 226 -15.36 -5.98 11.88
CA ALA A 226 -14.53 -4.78 11.94
C ALA A 226 -14.92 -3.92 13.15
N LEU A 227 -16.22 -3.69 13.36
CA LEU A 227 -16.76 -2.97 14.51
C LEU A 227 -16.44 -3.67 15.84
N GLU A 228 -16.58 -5.01 15.90
CA GLU A 228 -16.17 -5.82 17.07
C GLU A 228 -14.68 -5.69 17.39
N SER A 229 -13.87 -5.54 16.36
CA SER A 229 -12.41 -5.46 16.45
C SER A 229 -11.91 -4.03 16.73
N GLY A 230 -12.82 -3.05 16.78
CA GLY A 230 -12.52 -1.68 17.19
C GLY A 230 -12.50 -0.65 16.08
N PHE A 231 -12.96 -0.97 14.87
CA PHE A 231 -13.24 0.04 13.85
C PHE A 231 -14.38 0.95 14.33
N ASP A 232 -14.13 2.23 14.55
CA ASP A 232 -15.04 3.11 15.31
C ASP A 232 -15.36 4.46 14.63
N ASP A 233 -15.28 4.53 13.30
CA ASP A 233 -15.60 5.73 12.54
C ASP A 233 -16.98 5.67 11.86
N GLU A 234 -18.05 5.97 12.61
CA GLU A 234 -19.44 5.93 12.09
C GLU A 234 -19.63 6.87 10.89
N GLU A 235 -19.04 8.07 10.94
CA GLU A 235 -19.17 9.08 9.89
C GLU A 235 -18.56 8.54 8.59
N PHE A 236 -17.36 7.98 8.68
CA PHE A 236 -16.69 7.36 7.54
C PHE A 236 -17.49 6.19 6.95
N ILE A 237 -18.01 5.27 7.77
CA ILE A 237 -18.81 4.12 7.29
C ILE A 237 -20.06 4.59 6.52
N ARG A 238 -20.76 5.60 7.03
CA ARG A 238 -22.00 6.10 6.43
C ARG A 238 -21.78 6.89 5.15
N GLU A 239 -20.61 7.50 5.00
CA GLU A 239 -20.25 8.30 3.83
C GLU A 239 -19.46 7.51 2.77
N ASP A 240 -19.04 6.28 3.08
CA ASP A 240 -18.30 5.41 2.16
C ASP A 240 -19.17 5.02 0.95
N PRO A 241 -18.81 5.46 -0.27
CA PRO A 241 -19.57 5.14 -1.47
C PRO A 241 -19.58 3.65 -1.80
N ASP A 242 -18.58 2.88 -1.36
CA ASP A 242 -18.51 1.44 -1.63
C ASP A 242 -19.55 0.66 -0.79
N LEU A 243 -20.05 1.26 0.30
CA LEU A 243 -21.05 0.66 1.19
C LEU A 243 -22.48 1.18 0.92
N GLU A 244 -22.71 1.94 -0.17
CA GLU A 244 -24.03 2.54 -0.49
C GLU A 244 -25.15 1.48 -0.51
N ASN A 245 -24.85 0.26 -0.99
CA ASN A 245 -25.80 -0.84 -1.06
C ASN A 245 -26.11 -1.49 0.30
N LEU A 246 -25.38 -1.17 1.36
CA LEU A 246 -25.63 -1.64 2.72
C LEU A 246 -26.55 -0.69 3.51
N LEU A 247 -26.54 0.61 3.17
CA LEU A 247 -27.17 1.68 3.96
C LEU A 247 -28.68 1.51 4.15
N ASP A 248 -29.36 0.88 3.19
CA ASP A 248 -30.81 0.64 3.23
C ASP A 248 -31.20 -0.71 3.87
N THR A 249 -30.23 -1.44 4.43
CA THR A 249 -30.47 -2.76 5.04
C THR A 249 -30.80 -2.66 6.52
N GLU A 250 -31.76 -3.48 6.99
CA GLU A 250 -32.13 -3.55 8.41
C GLU A 250 -30.93 -3.95 9.28
N ARG A 251 -30.09 -4.88 8.81
CA ARG A 251 -28.89 -5.33 9.53
C ARG A 251 -27.84 -4.22 9.66
N PHE A 252 -27.65 -3.38 8.64
CA PHE A 252 -26.75 -2.22 8.76
C PHE A 252 -27.23 -1.25 9.84
N ASP A 253 -28.52 -0.92 9.86
CA ASP A 253 -29.10 -0.07 10.90
C ASP A 253 -28.92 -0.67 12.31
N GLU A 254 -29.12 -1.98 12.46
CA GLU A 254 -28.89 -2.70 13.72
C GLU A 254 -27.42 -2.62 14.17
N LEU A 255 -26.46 -2.83 13.25
CA LEU A 255 -25.04 -2.70 13.54
C LEU A 255 -24.70 -1.27 14.00
N MET A 256 -25.15 -0.26 13.26
CA MET A 256 -24.86 1.13 13.63
C MET A 256 -25.46 1.49 15.00
N GLU A 257 -26.66 1.00 15.31
CA GLU A 257 -27.26 1.20 16.63
C GLU A 257 -26.49 0.47 17.74
N GLN A 258 -26.00 -0.73 17.48
CA GLN A 258 -25.28 -1.54 18.47
C GLN A 258 -23.93 -0.94 18.87
N TYR A 259 -23.17 -0.40 17.91
CA TYR A 259 -21.78 0.02 18.14
C TYR A 259 -21.61 1.53 18.38
N PHE A 260 -22.55 2.38 17.96
CA PHE A 260 -22.42 3.83 18.04
C PHE A 260 -23.49 4.57 18.88
N ARG A 261 -24.48 3.88 19.45
CA ARG A 261 -25.54 4.50 20.29
C ARG A 261 -25.31 4.39 21.80
#